data_AF-A0A6A5TAI6-F1
#
_entry.id   AF-A0A6A5TAI6-F1
#
_cell.length_a   1.000
_cell.length_b   1.000
_cell.length_c   1.000
_cell.angle_alpha   90.00
_cell.angle_beta   90.00
_cell.angle_gamma   90.00
#
_symmetry.space_group_name_H-M   'P 1'
#
loop_
_entity.id
_entity.type
_entity.pdbx_description
1 polymer ?
#
loop_
_entity_poly.entity_id
_entity_poly.type
_entity_poly.pdbx_seq_one_letter_code
_entity_poly.pdbx_strand_id
1 'polypeptide(L)'
;MYAPVPALLLAALARHAAAIAIPEPTALAYVEVRAPQITPAAILFRGDRSYAYDKRNILSDIASGVDNVAKSWGSVLGTDLPSFFTDGIPNWFQDFPTGTQVLSRLGMGDSDLAARPTEVLLIPPYANWTERGWNVRLHGNVYRQPLLEQNKIDELANIFLIDTDIKDLPADQQAQARNLTREIFIVQQANQNVSFHLEPAPMQGASGQPGGGNAVTPPGGSQNLTFPYDTTAQGDFDAFVPIQNVSGGGLLAGNETNNVQRLNVYTNGTLTGNATAYLVPPEGITIISDIDDILRVTKIYNPKEGLLNSFARPFTPWMNMPDIYANWSRTLPNNTHFHYLTTTPEQVTRNYMDFIFKTYPGGSFDTRPLNFSDYKATLSIRQFLLTKVFETFPKRKFVLVADTSNSDIMKDYPKLAHDYPNQVQCILLRNTSATDKEDWFPYDTSGFEGLNNRSYMFFRIPNDLKNLDISGGQCLNSTIPQNVTFTRQAEVLGIHGAAHSLTGSAILSVFIALLASVFTFL
;
A
#
# COMPACT_ATOMS: atom_id res chain seq x y z
N MET A 1 45.31 5.91 74.16
CA MET A 1 45.41 6.05 75.63
C MET A 1 44.04 5.80 76.22
N TYR A 2 43.99 4.87 77.18
CA TYR A 2 42.92 4.55 78.14
C TYR A 2 41.53 4.12 77.63
N ALA A 3 41.33 2.81 77.79
CA ALA A 3 40.11 2.02 77.86
C ALA A 3 39.33 2.29 79.20
N PRO A 4 38.35 1.47 79.66
CA PRO A 4 37.18 0.81 79.04
C PRO A 4 35.88 0.88 79.93
N VAL A 5 34.82 0.11 79.57
CA VAL A 5 33.78 -0.54 80.46
C VAL A 5 32.59 0.32 80.96
N PRO A 6 31.39 -0.20 81.35
CA PRO A 6 30.54 -1.34 80.88
C PRO A 6 29.04 -0.98 80.64
N ALA A 7 28.33 -2.01 80.16
CA ALA A 7 26.89 -2.24 80.15
C ALA A 7 26.17 -2.20 81.54
N LEU A 8 24.85 -2.01 81.51
CA LEU A 8 23.93 -2.41 82.58
C LEU A 8 22.58 -2.88 82.02
N LEU A 9 22.18 -4.07 82.47
CA LEU A 9 20.93 -4.81 82.20
C LEU A 9 19.72 -4.23 82.95
N LEU A 10 18.51 -4.48 82.42
CA LEU A 10 17.28 -4.87 83.15
C LEU A 10 16.20 -5.22 82.08
N ALA A 11 15.77 -6.47 81.87
CA ALA A 11 14.82 -7.29 82.66
C ALA A 11 13.48 -6.54 82.91
N ALA A 12 12.26 -7.06 82.72
CA ALA A 12 11.74 -8.35 82.29
C ALA A 12 10.21 -8.25 82.07
N LEU A 13 9.65 -9.31 81.47
CA LEU A 13 8.35 -9.96 81.75
C LEU A 13 7.01 -9.39 81.22
N ALA A 14 6.42 -10.26 80.38
CA ALA A 14 5.07 -10.37 79.86
C ALA A 14 3.92 -10.30 80.88
N ARG A 15 2.71 -9.94 80.40
CA ARG A 15 1.57 -10.87 80.32
C ARG A 15 0.40 -10.31 79.51
N HIS A 16 -0.37 -11.26 78.98
CA HIS A 16 -1.45 -11.17 78.00
C HIS A 16 -2.76 -10.62 78.61
N ALA A 17 -3.56 -9.90 77.82
CA ALA A 17 -5.02 -10.08 77.74
C ALA A 17 -5.58 -9.31 76.53
N ALA A 18 -6.52 -9.95 75.84
CA ALA A 18 -7.13 -9.53 74.59
C ALA A 18 -8.10 -8.35 74.73
N ALA A 19 -8.08 -7.42 73.77
CA ALA A 19 -9.22 -6.55 73.44
C ALA A 19 -9.04 -5.89 72.06
N ILE A 20 -9.87 -6.35 71.11
CA ILE A 20 -10.52 -5.65 69.98
C ILE A 20 -9.88 -4.32 69.56
N ALA A 21 -9.16 -4.34 68.42
CA ALA A 21 -8.68 -3.13 67.76
C ALA A 21 -9.85 -2.37 67.11
N ILE A 22 -10.07 -1.14 67.57
CA ILE A 22 -10.84 -0.11 66.87
C ILE A 22 -9.86 0.51 65.87
N PRO A 23 -10.15 0.53 64.55
CA PRO A 23 -9.26 1.15 63.58
C PRO A 23 -9.19 2.67 63.81
N GLU A 24 -7.98 3.22 63.79
CA GLU A 24 -7.72 4.65 63.80
C GLU A 24 -8.39 5.34 62.59
N PRO A 25 -8.77 6.62 62.69
CA PRO A 25 -9.41 7.34 61.60
C PRO A 25 -8.43 7.47 60.41
N THR A 26 -8.78 6.84 59.29
CA THR A 26 -8.08 6.97 58.02
C THR A 26 -8.01 8.44 57.62
N ALA A 27 -6.80 8.95 57.40
CA ALA A 27 -6.58 10.26 56.79
C ALA A 27 -7.27 10.30 55.41
N LEU A 28 -8.10 11.32 55.17
CA LEU A 28 -8.72 11.58 53.89
C LEU A 28 -7.62 11.87 52.85
N ALA A 29 -7.34 10.90 51.99
CA ALA A 29 -6.57 11.12 50.79
C ALA A 29 -7.37 12.06 49.87
N TYR A 30 -6.78 13.19 49.50
CA TYR A 30 -7.27 14.02 48.40
C TYR A 30 -7.26 13.15 47.13
N VAL A 31 -8.45 12.73 46.68
CA VAL A 31 -8.62 12.14 45.36
C VAL A 31 -8.64 13.29 44.37
N GLU A 32 -7.53 13.48 43.68
CA GLU A 32 -7.49 14.34 42.50
C GLU A 32 -8.49 13.79 41.48
N VAL A 33 -9.56 14.54 41.20
CA VAL A 33 -10.52 14.20 40.15
C VAL A 33 -9.82 14.34 38.81
N ARG A 34 -9.21 13.26 38.34
CA ARG A 34 -8.65 13.20 36.99
C ARG A 34 -9.80 13.24 35.99
N ALA A 35 -9.68 14.14 35.01
CA ALA A 35 -10.56 14.15 33.85
C ALA A 35 -10.58 12.75 33.20
N PRO A 36 -11.73 12.28 32.68
CA PRO A 36 -11.85 10.96 32.11
C PRO A 36 -10.82 10.78 30.98
N GLN A 37 -9.87 9.87 31.18
CA GLN A 37 -8.99 9.45 30.10
C GLN A 37 -9.84 8.62 29.13
N ILE A 38 -10.00 9.11 27.91
CA ILE A 38 -10.54 8.34 26.80
C ILE A 38 -9.56 7.19 26.58
N THR A 39 -9.90 6.02 27.11
CA THR A 39 -9.19 4.78 26.80
C THR A 39 -9.59 4.43 25.37
N PRO A 40 -8.66 4.35 24.40
CA PRO A 40 -8.99 3.81 23.09
C PRO A 40 -9.60 2.43 23.29
N ALA A 41 -10.73 2.15 22.63
CA ALA A 41 -11.35 0.84 22.70
C ALA A 41 -10.30 -0.22 22.37
N ALA A 42 -10.13 -1.22 23.23
CA ALA A 42 -9.35 -2.40 22.90
C ALA A 42 -10.02 -3.06 21.69
N ILE A 43 -9.42 -2.91 20.51
CA ILE A 43 -9.84 -3.67 19.32
C ILE A 43 -9.38 -5.11 19.55
N LEU A 44 -10.24 -5.89 20.19
CA LEU A 44 -10.12 -7.33 20.29
C LEU A 44 -10.43 -7.92 18.92
N PHE A 45 -9.39 -8.23 18.13
CA PHE A 45 -9.52 -9.13 16.99
C PHE A 45 -9.81 -10.53 17.53
N ARG A 46 -11.09 -10.90 17.59
CA ARG A 46 -11.49 -12.29 17.80
C ARG A 46 -11.46 -13.04 16.47
N GLY A 47 -10.43 -13.86 16.26
CA GLY A 47 -10.27 -14.72 15.08
C GLY A 47 -11.20 -15.94 15.02
N ASP A 48 -12.28 -15.99 15.82
CA ASP A 48 -13.14 -17.17 15.96
C ASP A 48 -14.44 -17.12 15.13
N ARG A 49 -14.65 -16.09 14.29
CA ARG A 49 -15.81 -15.99 13.39
C ARG A 49 -15.41 -15.68 11.96
N SER A 50 -15.01 -16.73 11.24
CA SER A 50 -14.91 -16.73 9.77
C SER A 50 -16.32 -16.61 9.18
N TYR A 51 -16.69 -15.40 8.71
CA TYR A 51 -17.92 -15.16 7.95
C TYR A 51 -17.71 -15.52 6.47
N ALA A 52 -17.48 -16.79 6.18
CA ALA A 52 -17.39 -17.31 4.81
C ALA A 52 -18.76 -17.43 4.09
N TYR A 53 -19.87 -17.13 4.75
CA TYR A 53 -21.23 -17.44 4.26
C TYR A 53 -22.02 -16.26 3.68
N ASP A 54 -21.56 -15.01 3.77
CA ASP A 54 -22.35 -13.84 3.31
C ASP A 54 -22.09 -13.40 1.86
N LYS A 55 -21.35 -14.18 1.07
CA LYS A 55 -21.08 -13.87 -0.35
C LYS A 55 -22.32 -13.87 -1.26
N ARG A 56 -23.49 -14.33 -0.79
CA ARG A 56 -24.70 -14.45 -1.64
C ARG A 56 -25.57 -13.19 -1.71
N ASN A 57 -25.46 -12.25 -0.77
CA ASN A 57 -26.27 -11.01 -0.75
C ASN A 57 -25.51 -9.77 -1.25
N ILE A 58 -24.20 -9.88 -1.50
CA ILE A 58 -23.35 -8.76 -1.94
C ILE A 58 -23.53 -8.48 -3.44
N LEU A 59 -23.77 -9.52 -4.25
CA LEU A 59 -24.05 -9.36 -5.69
C LEU A 59 -25.33 -8.57 -5.96
N SER A 60 -26.36 -8.71 -5.11
CA SER A 60 -27.61 -7.95 -5.22
C SER A 60 -27.46 -6.48 -4.82
N ASP A 61 -26.61 -6.19 -3.83
CA ASP A 61 -26.36 -4.82 -3.39
C ASP A 61 -25.47 -4.06 -4.39
N ILE A 62 -24.49 -4.75 -5.00
CA ILE A 62 -23.71 -4.24 -6.14
C ILE A 62 -24.63 -3.97 -7.34
N ALA A 63 -25.51 -4.90 -7.69
CA ALA A 63 -26.46 -4.69 -8.79
C ALA A 63 -27.37 -3.47 -8.54
N SER A 64 -27.87 -3.30 -7.31
CA SER A 64 -28.75 -2.17 -6.96
C SER A 64 -28.03 -0.81 -6.88
N GLY A 65 -26.76 -0.80 -6.45
CA GLY A 65 -25.92 0.41 -6.42
C GLY A 65 -25.48 0.83 -7.82
N VAL A 66 -25.08 -0.14 -8.65
CA VAL A 66 -24.74 0.06 -10.07
C VAL A 66 -25.96 0.52 -10.87
N ASP A 67 -27.16 -0.02 -10.62
CA ASP A 67 -28.39 0.41 -11.31
C ASP A 67 -28.77 1.87 -11.04
N ASN A 68 -28.53 2.37 -9.83
CA ASN A 68 -28.86 3.75 -9.47
C ASN A 68 -27.82 4.75 -9.98
N VAL A 69 -26.55 4.33 -10.06
CA VAL A 69 -25.44 5.11 -10.63
C VAL A 69 -25.52 5.09 -12.17
N ALA A 70 -25.75 3.95 -12.80
CA ALA A 70 -25.95 3.81 -14.24
C ALA A 70 -27.11 4.68 -14.76
N LYS A 71 -28.24 4.73 -14.04
CA LYS A 71 -29.37 5.64 -14.36
C LYS A 71 -29.00 7.13 -14.28
N SER A 72 -28.11 7.50 -13.37
CA SER A 72 -27.55 8.86 -13.29
C SER A 72 -26.53 9.15 -14.41
N TRP A 73 -25.91 8.12 -15.00
CA TRP A 73 -24.85 8.26 -16.01
C TRP A 73 -25.43 8.23 -17.44
N GLY A 74 -26.53 7.49 -17.65
CA GLY A 74 -27.30 7.51 -18.89
C GLY A 74 -27.88 8.88 -19.25
N SER A 75 -28.14 9.75 -18.26
CA SER A 75 -28.64 11.10 -18.53
C SER A 75 -27.60 12.08 -19.06
N VAL A 76 -26.30 11.77 -18.94
CA VAL A 76 -25.20 12.68 -19.34
C VAL A 76 -24.65 12.35 -20.74
N LEU A 77 -24.76 11.09 -21.18
CA LEU A 77 -24.19 10.62 -22.46
C LEU A 77 -25.18 9.93 -23.41
N GLY A 78 -26.45 9.77 -23.02
CA GLY A 78 -27.49 9.21 -23.89
C GLY A 78 -27.33 7.73 -24.24
N THR A 79 -26.31 7.05 -23.70
CA THR A 79 -26.07 5.61 -23.79
C THR A 79 -25.37 5.12 -22.53
N ASP A 80 -25.73 3.93 -22.05
CA ASP A 80 -25.12 3.29 -20.88
C ASP A 80 -23.62 3.06 -21.13
N LEU A 81 -22.76 3.72 -20.33
CA LEU A 81 -21.33 3.44 -20.33
C LEU A 81 -21.08 2.09 -19.64
N PRO A 82 -20.23 1.21 -20.18
CA PRO A 82 -19.81 -0.03 -19.55
C PRO A 82 -19.32 0.12 -18.08
N SER A 83 -19.37 -0.93 -17.28
CA SER A 83 -18.97 -0.91 -15.85
C SER A 83 -17.47 -0.65 -15.61
N PHE A 84 -16.60 -0.80 -16.62
CA PHE A 84 -15.18 -0.52 -16.47
C PHE A 84 -14.87 0.99 -16.28
N PHE A 85 -15.85 1.89 -16.45
CA PHE A 85 -15.69 3.31 -16.17
C PHE A 85 -15.98 3.70 -14.71
N THR A 86 -16.58 2.81 -13.91
CA THR A 86 -16.97 3.09 -12.52
C THR A 86 -15.98 2.54 -11.51
N ASP A 87 -15.22 1.52 -11.87
CA ASP A 87 -14.38 0.75 -10.96
C ASP A 87 -12.90 1.03 -11.29
N GLY A 88 -12.16 1.66 -10.37
CA GLY A 88 -10.72 1.93 -10.52
C GLY A 88 -9.91 0.64 -10.67
N ILE A 89 -8.75 0.72 -11.34
CA ILE A 89 -8.04 -0.37 -12.05
C ILE A 89 -9.00 -1.31 -12.80
N PRO A 90 -8.87 -1.48 -14.13
CA PRO A 90 -9.66 -2.47 -14.86
C PRO A 90 -9.67 -3.83 -14.12
N ASN A 91 -10.82 -4.49 -14.04
CA ASN A 91 -11.06 -5.69 -13.22
C ASN A 91 -10.15 -6.92 -13.50
N TRP A 92 -9.08 -6.78 -14.29
CA TRP A 92 -8.09 -7.80 -14.65
C TRP A 92 -7.49 -8.57 -13.46
N PHE A 93 -7.43 -7.93 -12.29
CA PHE A 93 -6.79 -8.49 -11.09
C PHE A 93 -7.76 -8.87 -9.96
N GLN A 94 -9.08 -8.82 -10.19
CA GLN A 94 -10.07 -8.95 -9.11
C GLN A 94 -10.39 -10.40 -8.70
N ASP A 95 -10.12 -11.39 -9.57
CA ASP A 95 -10.62 -12.76 -9.43
C ASP A 95 -9.52 -13.84 -9.47
N PHE A 96 -8.35 -13.53 -8.91
CA PHE A 96 -7.29 -14.52 -8.78
C PHE A 96 -7.71 -15.68 -7.87
N PRO A 97 -7.47 -16.94 -8.27
CA PRO A 97 -7.85 -18.08 -7.46
C PRO A 97 -7.06 -18.10 -6.16
N THR A 98 -7.70 -18.53 -5.07
CA THR A 98 -7.06 -18.68 -3.75
C THR A 98 -7.34 -20.04 -3.13
N GLY A 99 -6.39 -20.56 -2.35
CA GLY A 99 -6.48 -21.79 -1.59
C GLY A 99 -6.91 -22.97 -2.44
N THR A 100 -8.03 -23.61 -2.05
CA THR A 100 -8.59 -24.78 -2.75
C THR A 100 -9.06 -24.49 -4.17
N GLN A 101 -9.34 -23.22 -4.53
CA GLN A 101 -9.71 -22.86 -5.90
C GLN A 101 -8.54 -23.07 -6.86
N VAL A 102 -7.31 -22.83 -6.40
CA VAL A 102 -6.09 -23.05 -7.20
C VAL A 102 -5.95 -24.55 -7.47
N LEU A 103 -6.03 -25.38 -6.44
CA LEU A 103 -5.99 -26.84 -6.56
C LEU A 103 -7.07 -27.37 -7.51
N SER A 104 -8.32 -26.90 -7.34
CA SER A 104 -9.42 -27.28 -8.21
C SER A 104 -9.20 -26.88 -9.67
N ARG A 105 -8.65 -25.70 -9.95
CA ARG A 105 -8.35 -25.25 -11.32
C ARG A 105 -7.18 -26.02 -11.94
N LEU A 106 -6.25 -26.49 -11.11
CA LEU A 106 -5.09 -27.27 -11.55
C LEU A 106 -5.36 -28.78 -11.64
N GLY A 107 -6.51 -29.24 -11.14
CA GLY A 107 -6.82 -30.67 -11.05
C GLY A 107 -5.90 -31.42 -10.06
N MET A 108 -5.42 -30.73 -9.04
CA MET A 108 -4.45 -31.24 -8.06
C MET A 108 -5.09 -31.46 -6.68
N GLY A 109 -4.52 -32.38 -5.92
CA GLY A 109 -4.88 -32.62 -4.51
C GLY A 109 -3.83 -32.07 -3.54
N ASP A 110 -4.16 -32.05 -2.25
CA ASP A 110 -3.25 -31.55 -1.19
C ASP A 110 -1.92 -32.32 -1.13
N SER A 111 -1.93 -33.61 -1.50
CA SER A 111 -0.72 -34.45 -1.55
C SER A 111 0.32 -33.94 -2.55
N ASP A 112 -0.12 -33.29 -3.62
CA ASP A 112 0.76 -32.77 -4.68
C ASP A 112 1.55 -31.54 -4.19
N LEU A 113 1.08 -30.87 -3.14
CA LEU A 113 1.74 -29.75 -2.47
C LEU A 113 2.59 -30.17 -1.27
N ALA A 114 2.41 -31.38 -0.75
CA ALA A 114 3.03 -31.80 0.52
C ALA A 114 4.56 -31.76 0.45
N ALA A 115 5.14 -32.06 -0.71
CA ALA A 115 6.59 -32.04 -0.95
C ALA A 115 7.15 -30.66 -1.39
N ARG A 116 6.29 -29.65 -1.56
CA ARG A 116 6.72 -28.31 -2.00
C ARG A 116 7.20 -27.49 -0.80
N PRO A 117 8.30 -26.73 -0.93
CA PRO A 117 8.76 -25.86 0.13
C PRO A 117 7.71 -24.78 0.43
N THR A 118 7.57 -24.43 1.71
CA THR A 118 6.81 -23.25 2.10
C THR A 118 7.59 -22.01 1.75
N GLU A 119 6.94 -21.08 1.06
CA GLU A 119 7.48 -19.79 0.67
C GLU A 119 6.77 -18.67 1.41
N VAL A 120 7.45 -17.53 1.52
CA VAL A 120 6.91 -16.33 2.14
C VAL A 120 7.11 -15.15 1.22
N LEU A 121 6.06 -14.38 0.97
CA LEU A 121 6.13 -13.04 0.43
C LEU A 121 6.12 -12.08 1.62
N LEU A 122 7.23 -11.37 1.85
CA LEU A 122 7.28 -10.28 2.81
C LEU A 122 7.24 -8.97 2.02
N ILE A 123 6.21 -8.15 2.26
CA ILE A 123 6.10 -6.83 1.65
C ILE A 123 7.03 -5.86 2.40
N PRO A 124 7.89 -5.08 1.70
CA PRO A 124 8.88 -4.17 2.29
C PRO A 124 8.31 -3.32 3.43
N PRO A 125 8.68 -3.62 4.69
CA PRO A 125 8.03 -3.03 5.85
C PRO A 125 8.35 -1.54 6.03
N TYR A 126 7.45 -0.83 6.71
CA TYR A 126 7.79 0.40 7.43
C TYR A 126 7.63 0.21 8.93
N ALA A 127 8.30 1.05 9.71
CA ALA A 127 8.19 1.09 11.16
C ALA A 127 7.94 2.52 11.64
N ASN A 128 7.06 2.67 12.62
CA ASN A 128 6.82 3.93 13.30
C ASN A 128 7.48 3.94 14.68
N TRP A 129 7.71 5.15 15.19
CA TRP A 129 8.20 5.35 16.55
C TRP A 129 7.03 5.58 17.50
N THR A 130 7.01 4.81 18.59
CA THR A 130 5.97 4.85 19.63
C THR A 130 6.60 5.17 20.98
N GLU A 131 5.79 5.33 22.03
CA GLU A 131 6.28 5.47 23.41
C GLU A 131 7.11 4.27 23.89
N ARG A 132 6.96 3.11 23.23
CA ARG A 132 7.69 1.87 23.53
C ARG A 132 8.89 1.64 22.58
N GLY A 133 9.21 2.62 21.73
CA GLY A 133 10.26 2.54 20.72
C GLY A 133 9.74 2.19 19.33
N TRP A 134 10.62 1.65 18.49
CA TRP A 134 10.30 1.27 17.11
C TRP A 134 9.32 0.10 17.05
N ASN A 135 8.36 0.20 16.14
CA ASN A 135 7.31 -0.78 15.94
C ASN A 135 7.16 -1.04 14.44
N VAL A 136 7.55 -2.22 13.96
CA VAL A 136 7.67 -2.55 12.53
C VAL A 136 6.40 -3.24 12.06
N ARG A 137 5.76 -2.74 11.01
CA ARG A 137 4.63 -3.43 10.37
C ARG A 137 5.11 -4.53 9.45
N LEU A 138 5.09 -5.76 9.95
CA LEU A 138 5.41 -6.94 9.17
C LEU A 138 4.13 -7.46 8.53
N HIS A 139 4.09 -7.50 7.20
CA HIS A 139 2.94 -7.99 6.47
C HIS A 139 3.29 -8.68 5.15
N GLY A 140 2.44 -9.62 4.74
CA GLY A 140 2.60 -10.40 3.52
C GLY A 140 1.91 -11.76 3.63
N ASN A 141 2.39 -12.74 2.87
CA ASN A 141 1.69 -13.99 2.62
C ASN A 141 2.60 -15.22 2.75
N VAL A 142 2.09 -16.30 3.33
CA VAL A 142 2.73 -17.61 3.34
C VAL A 142 1.99 -18.53 2.38
N TYR A 143 2.72 -19.12 1.44
CA TYR A 143 2.14 -19.92 0.37
C TYR A 143 3.05 -21.09 -0.04
N ARG A 144 2.51 -21.98 -0.86
CA ARG A 144 3.26 -22.99 -1.61
C ARG A 144 2.95 -22.85 -3.08
N GLN A 145 3.98 -23.01 -3.91
CA GLN A 145 3.81 -22.97 -5.35
C GLN A 145 3.71 -24.39 -5.93
N PRO A 146 2.60 -24.74 -6.62
CA PRO A 146 2.47 -26.00 -7.35
C PRO A 146 3.59 -26.15 -8.40
N LEU A 147 4.01 -27.39 -8.65
CA LEU A 147 4.87 -27.69 -9.79
C LEU A 147 3.98 -27.91 -11.01
N LEU A 148 4.13 -27.07 -12.03
CA LEU A 148 3.31 -27.11 -13.23
C LEU A 148 4.18 -27.40 -14.44
N GLU A 149 3.74 -28.36 -15.24
CA GLU A 149 4.31 -28.65 -16.56
C GLU A 149 4.21 -27.41 -17.45
N GLN A 150 5.18 -27.24 -18.35
CA GLN A 150 5.28 -26.02 -19.15
C GLN A 150 4.03 -25.78 -20.01
N ASN A 151 3.47 -26.83 -20.62
CA ASN A 151 2.24 -26.73 -21.41
C ASN A 151 1.06 -26.20 -20.59
N LYS A 152 0.95 -26.59 -19.31
CA LYS A 152 -0.12 -26.14 -18.42
C LYS A 152 0.10 -24.70 -18.00
N ILE A 153 1.34 -24.29 -17.72
CA ILE A 153 1.64 -22.88 -17.46
C ILE A 153 1.31 -22.01 -18.68
N ASP A 154 1.66 -22.46 -19.88
CA ASP A 154 1.40 -21.71 -21.12
C ASP A 154 -0.12 -21.56 -21.37
N GLU A 155 -0.91 -22.62 -21.13
CA GLU A 155 -2.38 -22.57 -21.16
C GLU A 155 -2.94 -21.54 -20.17
N LEU A 156 -2.45 -21.55 -18.92
CA LEU A 156 -2.91 -20.61 -17.89
C LEU A 156 -2.48 -19.18 -18.16
N ALA A 157 -1.29 -18.97 -18.73
CA ALA A 157 -0.79 -17.65 -19.10
C ALA A 157 -1.65 -17.02 -20.21
N ASN A 158 -2.09 -17.81 -21.19
CA ASN A 158 -2.94 -17.36 -22.28
C ASN A 158 -4.30 -16.80 -21.82
N ILE A 159 -4.78 -17.14 -20.61
CA ILE A 159 -6.01 -16.55 -20.03
C ILE A 159 -5.87 -15.03 -19.86
N PHE A 160 -4.64 -14.54 -19.63
CA PHE A 160 -4.35 -13.13 -19.39
C PHE A 160 -3.88 -12.38 -20.65
N LEU A 161 -3.71 -13.07 -21.79
CA LEU A 161 -3.23 -12.48 -23.04
C LEU A 161 -4.41 -12.37 -24.02
N ILE A 162 -4.89 -11.14 -24.26
CA ILE A 162 -5.99 -10.89 -25.21
C ILE A 162 -5.45 -10.92 -26.64
N ASP A 163 -6.05 -11.76 -27.50
CA ASP A 163 -5.72 -11.92 -28.92
C ASP A 163 -4.23 -12.20 -29.18
N THR A 164 -3.53 -12.83 -28.24
CA THR A 164 -2.12 -13.17 -28.37
C THR A 164 -1.85 -14.47 -27.63
N ASP A 165 -1.20 -15.41 -28.29
CA ASP A 165 -0.75 -16.65 -27.66
C ASP A 165 0.68 -16.46 -27.16
N ILE A 166 0.99 -16.99 -25.99
CA ILE A 166 2.33 -16.99 -25.41
C ILE A 166 3.36 -17.54 -26.39
N LYS A 167 3.02 -18.54 -27.22
CA LYS A 167 3.97 -19.08 -28.21
C LYS A 167 4.40 -18.07 -29.26
N ASP A 168 3.58 -17.04 -29.51
CA ASP A 168 3.82 -16.00 -30.50
C ASP A 168 4.63 -14.83 -29.91
N LEU A 169 4.83 -14.82 -28.58
CA LEU A 169 5.62 -13.81 -27.89
C LEU A 169 7.15 -14.08 -28.01
N PRO A 170 7.98 -13.03 -27.96
CA PRO A 170 9.43 -13.16 -27.78
C PRO A 170 9.80 -13.96 -26.51
N ALA A 171 10.96 -14.62 -26.51
CA ALA A 171 11.34 -15.57 -25.47
C ALA A 171 11.42 -14.97 -24.06
N ASP A 172 11.89 -13.72 -23.94
CA ASP A 172 11.89 -12.96 -22.70
C ASP A 172 10.46 -12.68 -22.19
N GLN A 173 9.55 -12.35 -23.10
CA GLN A 173 8.15 -12.10 -22.75
C GLN A 173 7.40 -13.37 -22.36
N GLN A 174 7.72 -14.49 -23.01
CA GLN A 174 7.23 -15.80 -22.59
C GLN A 174 7.69 -16.14 -21.17
N ALA A 175 8.97 -15.92 -20.87
CA ALA A 175 9.51 -16.20 -19.54
C ALA A 175 8.81 -15.37 -18.46
N GLN A 176 8.58 -14.09 -18.72
CA GLN A 176 7.84 -13.22 -17.80
C GLN A 176 6.38 -13.67 -17.62
N ALA A 177 5.66 -13.95 -18.71
CA ALA A 177 4.27 -14.44 -18.65
C ALA A 177 4.16 -15.72 -17.83
N ARG A 178 5.08 -16.67 -18.02
CA ARG A 178 5.15 -17.92 -17.24
C ARG A 178 5.43 -17.64 -15.75
N ASN A 179 6.36 -16.73 -15.45
CA ASN A 179 6.73 -16.40 -14.07
C ASN A 179 5.59 -15.72 -13.33
N LEU A 180 4.95 -14.73 -13.94
CA LEU A 180 3.80 -14.06 -13.34
C LEU A 180 2.62 -15.01 -13.15
N THR A 181 2.38 -15.91 -14.12
CA THR A 181 1.36 -16.95 -13.99
C THR A 181 1.65 -17.85 -12.78
N ARG A 182 2.91 -18.24 -12.56
CA ARG A 182 3.28 -19.02 -11.37
C ARG A 182 3.03 -18.28 -10.06
N GLU A 183 3.25 -16.97 -10.04
CA GLU A 183 2.95 -16.10 -8.89
C GLU A 183 1.45 -16.03 -8.59
N ILE A 184 0.60 -16.05 -9.63
CA ILE A 184 -0.87 -16.02 -9.46
C ILE A 184 -1.40 -17.34 -8.91
N PHE A 185 -0.90 -18.47 -9.43
CA PHE A 185 -1.37 -19.81 -9.07
C PHE A 185 -0.62 -20.39 -7.87
N ILE A 186 -0.58 -19.64 -6.77
CA ILE A 186 -0.01 -20.08 -5.48
C ILE A 186 -1.10 -20.57 -4.51
N VAL A 187 -0.74 -21.48 -3.62
CA VAL A 187 -1.67 -22.03 -2.62
C VAL A 187 -1.31 -21.53 -1.23
N GLN A 188 -2.17 -20.68 -0.69
CA GLN A 188 -2.03 -20.04 0.61
C GLN A 188 -1.97 -21.07 1.75
N GLN A 189 -1.13 -20.81 2.77
CA GLN A 189 -0.92 -21.70 3.90
C GLN A 189 -1.43 -21.08 5.20
N ALA A 190 -2.52 -21.64 5.72
CA ALA A 190 -3.14 -21.20 6.97
C ALA A 190 -2.42 -21.71 8.23
N ASN A 191 -2.62 -21.01 9.35
CA ASN A 191 -2.15 -21.39 10.69
C ASN A 191 -0.64 -21.66 10.75
N GLN A 192 0.15 -20.89 10.00
CA GLN A 192 1.61 -20.96 10.02
C GLN A 192 2.18 -19.93 10.98
N ASN A 193 3.20 -20.32 11.75
CA ASN A 193 3.97 -19.38 12.54
C ASN A 193 5.11 -18.80 11.70
N VAL A 194 5.26 -17.47 11.69
CA VAL A 194 6.31 -16.78 10.93
C VAL A 194 7.29 -16.12 11.89
N SER A 195 8.58 -16.23 11.59
CA SER A 195 9.62 -15.55 12.36
C SER A 195 10.67 -14.94 11.44
N PHE A 196 11.34 -13.90 11.94
CA PHE A 196 12.24 -13.06 11.16
C PHE A 196 13.55 -12.80 11.90
N HIS A 197 14.61 -12.59 11.14
CA HIS A 197 15.87 -12.02 11.62
C HIS A 197 16.06 -10.64 11.00
N LEU A 198 16.32 -9.65 11.84
CA LEU A 198 16.63 -8.29 11.40
C LEU A 198 18.12 -8.01 11.58
N GLU A 199 18.68 -7.20 10.71
CA GLU A 199 20.05 -6.66 10.84
C GLU A 199 20.22 -5.35 10.07
N PRO A 200 21.23 -4.51 10.37
CA PRO A 200 21.50 -3.29 9.62
C PRO A 200 21.66 -3.53 8.11
N ALA A 201 20.86 -2.82 7.29
CA ALA A 201 20.95 -2.93 5.83
C ALA A 201 21.95 -1.91 5.25
N PRO A 202 23.04 -2.33 4.59
CA PRO A 202 23.97 -1.39 3.94
C PRO A 202 23.37 -0.68 2.74
N MET A 203 22.45 -1.33 2.01
CA MET A 203 21.82 -0.81 0.77
C MET A 203 20.48 -1.52 0.50
N GLN A 204 19.61 -0.89 -0.29
CA GLN A 204 18.43 -1.50 -0.90
C GLN A 204 17.97 -0.69 -2.12
N GLY A 205 17.61 -1.37 -3.20
CA GLY A 205 17.21 -0.73 -4.45
C GLY A 205 18.30 0.17 -5.04
N ALA A 206 17.94 1.33 -5.61
CA ALA A 206 18.92 2.30 -6.08
C ALA A 206 19.77 2.92 -4.93
N SER A 207 19.50 2.60 -3.65
CA SER A 207 20.28 3.08 -2.50
C SER A 207 21.75 2.66 -2.59
N GLY A 208 22.66 3.62 -2.48
CA GLY A 208 24.11 3.39 -2.67
C GLY A 208 24.62 3.74 -4.07
N GLN A 209 23.72 3.93 -5.05
CA GLN A 209 24.03 4.59 -6.32
C GLN A 209 23.75 6.10 -6.23
N PRO A 210 24.33 6.94 -7.10
CA PRO A 210 23.94 8.34 -7.17
C PRO A 210 22.43 8.48 -7.38
N GLY A 211 21.67 8.95 -6.37
CA GLY A 211 20.21 9.10 -6.46
C GLY A 211 19.37 8.08 -5.71
N GLY A 212 20.01 7.12 -5.03
CA GLY A 212 19.32 6.20 -4.14
C GLY A 212 18.70 6.86 -2.90
N GLY A 213 17.88 6.12 -2.15
CA GLY A 213 17.14 6.62 -0.99
C GLY A 213 18.03 7.17 0.13
N ASN A 214 17.57 8.22 0.83
CA ASN A 214 18.28 8.87 1.95
C ASN A 214 18.36 8.03 3.24
N ALA A 215 17.83 6.80 3.23
CA ALA A 215 17.90 5.95 4.40
C ALA A 215 19.37 5.67 4.78
N VAL A 216 19.65 5.58 6.07
CA VAL A 216 20.98 5.28 6.60
C VAL A 216 20.99 3.88 7.21
N THR A 217 22.16 3.25 7.18
CA THR A 217 22.39 2.01 7.92
C THR A 217 22.53 2.36 9.41
N PRO A 218 21.66 1.84 10.29
CA PRO A 218 21.79 2.08 11.72
C PRO A 218 23.07 1.42 12.27
N PRO A 219 23.63 1.91 13.38
CA PRO A 219 24.84 1.33 13.97
C PRO A 219 24.61 -0.08 14.55
N GLY A 220 23.36 -0.48 14.76
CA GLY A 220 22.96 -1.81 15.24
C GLY A 220 21.47 -2.08 15.03
N GLY A 221 20.91 -3.00 15.82
CA GLY A 221 19.50 -3.41 15.72
C GLY A 221 19.28 -4.85 15.26
N SER A 222 20.35 -5.65 15.18
CA SER A 222 20.21 -7.08 14.86
C SER A 222 19.44 -7.82 15.96
N GLN A 223 18.38 -8.53 15.58
CA GLN A 223 17.50 -9.23 16.51
C GLN A 223 16.61 -10.25 15.80
N ASN A 224 16.15 -11.26 16.54
CA ASN A 224 15.14 -12.20 16.09
C ASN A 224 13.76 -11.75 16.55
N LEU A 225 12.76 -11.86 15.67
CA LEU A 225 11.37 -11.54 15.94
C LEU A 225 10.52 -12.77 15.65
N THR A 226 9.58 -13.06 16.54
CA THR A 226 8.50 -14.01 16.27
C THR A 226 7.26 -13.19 15.99
N PHE A 227 6.58 -13.46 14.87
CA PHE A 227 5.32 -12.82 14.55
C PHE A 227 4.26 -13.28 15.57
N PRO A 228 3.45 -12.37 16.13
CA PRO A 228 2.63 -12.67 17.31
C PRO A 228 1.39 -13.53 17.01
N TYR A 229 1.02 -13.72 15.75
CA TYR A 229 -0.18 -14.44 15.33
C TYR A 229 0.17 -15.51 14.31
N ASP A 230 -0.67 -16.54 14.18
CA ASP A 230 -0.54 -17.45 13.05
C ASP A 230 -1.17 -16.83 11.79
N THR A 231 -0.77 -17.30 10.61
CA THR A 231 -1.34 -16.83 9.35
C THR A 231 -2.83 -17.14 9.24
N THR A 232 -3.56 -16.26 8.54
CA THR A 232 -5.00 -16.42 8.29
C THR A 232 -5.28 -17.58 7.31
N ALA A 233 -6.56 -17.87 7.03
CA ALA A 233 -6.95 -18.90 6.06
C ALA A 233 -6.39 -18.64 4.65
N GLN A 234 -6.18 -17.38 4.30
CA GLN A 234 -5.57 -16.90 3.06
C GLN A 234 -4.05 -16.77 3.17
N GLY A 235 -3.41 -17.30 4.22
CA GLY A 235 -1.95 -17.25 4.36
C GLY A 235 -1.40 -15.90 4.78
N ASP A 236 -2.26 -14.90 4.97
CA ASP A 236 -1.82 -13.54 5.31
C ASP A 236 -1.34 -13.41 6.75
N PHE A 237 -0.37 -12.52 6.93
CA PHE A 237 0.00 -11.93 8.21
C PHE A 237 0.11 -10.42 8.03
N ASP A 238 -0.40 -9.63 8.98
CA ASP A 238 -0.23 -8.16 9.03
C ASP A 238 -0.34 -7.71 10.48
N ALA A 239 0.79 -7.34 11.09
CA ALA A 239 0.79 -6.72 12.41
C ALA A 239 2.02 -5.85 12.61
N PHE A 240 1.86 -4.86 13.48
CA PHE A 240 3.00 -4.16 14.05
C PHE A 240 3.65 -4.98 15.16
N VAL A 241 4.97 -5.15 15.05
CA VAL A 241 5.80 -5.90 16.01
C VAL A 241 6.84 -4.95 16.61
N PRO A 242 6.83 -4.75 17.94
CA PRO A 242 7.84 -3.94 18.63
C PRO A 242 9.23 -4.55 18.45
N ILE A 243 10.22 -3.71 18.13
CA ILE A 243 11.62 -4.11 18.05
C ILE A 243 12.42 -3.43 19.18
N GLN A 244 13.38 -4.16 19.72
CA GLN A 244 14.16 -3.71 20.85
C GLN A 244 15.25 -2.74 20.41
N ASN A 245 15.45 -1.68 21.20
CA ASN A 245 16.64 -0.85 21.10
C ASN A 245 17.65 -1.31 22.17
N VAL A 246 18.67 -2.04 21.75
CA VAL A 246 19.73 -2.47 22.68
C VAL A 246 20.72 -1.30 22.82
N SER A 247 20.78 -0.71 24.01
CA SER A 247 21.66 0.42 24.32
C SER A 247 23.14 0.07 24.13
N GLY A 248 23.91 0.96 23.49
CA GLY A 248 25.36 0.79 23.27
C GLY A 248 25.83 0.88 21.81
N GLY A 249 24.92 1.18 20.88
CA GLY A 249 25.18 1.26 19.44
C GLY A 249 24.02 0.77 18.55
N GLY A 250 22.82 0.57 19.12
CA GLY A 250 21.66 -0.02 18.44
C GLY A 250 20.95 0.88 17.42
N LEU A 251 19.62 0.94 17.49
CA LEU A 251 18.83 1.76 16.59
C LEU A 251 18.81 3.20 17.10
N LEU A 252 18.97 4.19 16.22
CA LEU A 252 18.75 5.58 16.60
C LEU A 252 17.27 5.75 16.95
N ALA A 253 16.98 6.43 18.05
CA ALA A 253 15.60 6.68 18.48
C ALA A 253 14.89 7.56 17.45
N GLY A 254 13.65 7.19 17.10
CA GLY A 254 12.91 7.86 16.02
C GLY A 254 12.62 9.34 16.28
N ASN A 255 12.48 9.71 17.55
CA ASN A 255 12.31 11.10 18.01
C ASN A 255 13.64 11.88 18.12
N GLU A 256 14.79 11.24 17.95
CA GLU A 256 16.12 11.85 18.07
C GLU A 256 16.90 11.85 16.74
N THR A 257 16.38 11.19 15.69
CA THR A 257 17.01 11.09 14.38
C THR A 257 16.25 11.86 13.30
N ASN A 258 17.00 12.53 12.43
CA ASN A 258 16.50 13.17 11.22
C ASN A 258 16.77 12.32 9.96
N ASN A 259 17.06 11.03 10.11
CA ASN A 259 17.26 10.11 8.99
C ASN A 259 16.33 8.91 9.11
N VAL A 260 15.77 8.49 7.99
CA VAL A 260 15.16 7.15 7.88
C VAL A 260 16.25 6.11 8.08
N GLN A 261 16.00 5.07 8.89
CA GLN A 261 16.95 3.96 9.05
C GLN A 261 16.45 2.73 8.29
N ARG A 262 17.36 1.84 7.88
CA ARG A 262 16.97 0.61 7.17
C ARG A 262 17.56 -0.65 7.79
N LEU A 263 16.76 -1.71 7.83
CA LEU A 263 17.15 -3.03 8.32
C LEU A 263 16.81 -4.08 7.26
N ASN A 264 17.71 -5.03 7.01
CA ASN A 264 17.36 -6.24 6.29
C ASN A 264 16.43 -7.06 7.17
N VAL A 265 15.43 -7.68 6.55
CA VAL A 265 14.53 -8.61 7.21
C VAL A 265 14.63 -9.93 6.47
N TYR A 266 15.13 -10.94 7.15
CA TYR A 266 15.20 -12.31 6.65
C TYR A 266 14.06 -13.10 7.26
N THR A 267 13.30 -13.81 6.42
CA THR A 267 12.28 -14.73 6.94
C THR A 267 12.94 -16.06 7.27
N ASN A 268 12.74 -16.57 8.49
CA ASN A 268 13.32 -17.85 8.88
C ASN A 268 12.69 -19.00 8.10
N GLY A 269 13.53 -19.91 7.60
CA GLY A 269 13.09 -21.11 6.88
C GLY A 269 12.90 -20.95 5.37
N THR A 270 13.01 -19.75 4.80
CA THR A 270 12.97 -19.53 3.35
C THR A 270 13.74 -18.27 2.93
N LEU A 271 14.29 -18.26 1.71
CA LEU A 271 14.92 -17.07 1.13
C LEU A 271 13.92 -16.19 0.38
N THR A 272 12.70 -16.66 0.12
CA THR A 272 11.72 -15.93 -0.70
C THR A 272 11.07 -14.76 0.04
N GLY A 273 11.18 -14.73 1.38
CA GLY A 273 10.61 -13.71 2.26
C GLY A 273 11.61 -12.65 2.73
N ASN A 274 12.73 -12.46 2.02
CA ASN A 274 13.70 -11.44 2.38
C ASN A 274 13.23 -10.05 1.88
N ALA A 275 13.33 -9.03 2.73
CA ALA A 275 12.98 -7.66 2.39
C ALA A 275 13.86 -6.65 3.15
N THR A 276 13.58 -5.36 2.99
CA THR A 276 14.18 -4.28 3.79
C THR A 276 13.08 -3.49 4.48
N ALA A 277 13.18 -3.35 5.79
CA ALA A 277 12.32 -2.53 6.61
C ALA A 277 12.87 -1.11 6.74
N TYR A 278 11.97 -0.12 6.71
CA TYR A 278 12.29 1.30 6.84
C TYR A 278 11.75 1.85 8.15
N LEU A 279 12.64 2.29 9.03
CA LEU A 279 12.33 2.94 10.29
C LEU A 279 12.18 4.44 10.03
N VAL A 280 10.93 4.88 9.94
CA VAL A 280 10.56 6.22 9.49
C VAL A 280 10.33 7.13 10.71
N PRO A 281 11.09 8.23 10.87
CA PRO A 281 10.92 9.16 12.00
C PRO A 281 9.49 9.73 12.07
N PRO A 282 9.01 10.18 13.25
CA PRO A 282 7.68 10.77 13.40
C PRO A 282 7.41 11.99 12.52
N GLU A 283 8.45 12.76 12.18
CA GLU A 283 8.37 14.00 11.41
C GLU A 283 9.23 13.92 10.15
N GLY A 284 8.78 14.58 9.09
CA GLY A 284 9.41 14.56 7.76
C GLY A 284 8.40 14.42 6.64
N ILE A 285 8.91 14.22 5.42
CA ILE A 285 8.11 14.09 4.21
C ILE A 285 8.03 12.61 3.80
N THR A 286 6.85 12.09 3.50
CA THR A 286 6.69 10.79 2.84
C THR A 286 6.10 11.00 1.46
N ILE A 287 6.80 10.52 0.43
CA ILE A 287 6.30 10.49 -0.94
C ILE A 287 5.58 9.16 -1.12
N ILE A 288 4.25 9.19 -1.21
CA ILE A 288 3.42 8.04 -1.54
C ILE A 288 3.21 8.05 -3.06
N SER A 289 3.67 7.01 -3.73
CA SER A 289 3.59 6.91 -5.19
C SER A 289 2.76 5.71 -5.59
N ASP A 290 1.79 5.95 -6.47
CA ASP A 290 1.28 4.89 -7.33
C ASP A 290 2.39 4.39 -8.27
N ILE A 291 2.15 3.30 -9.02
CA ILE A 291 3.16 2.66 -9.85
C ILE A 291 2.75 2.64 -11.32
N ASP A 292 1.53 2.18 -11.60
CA ASP A 292 1.05 1.97 -12.96
C ASP A 292 0.75 3.32 -13.61
N ASP A 293 1.23 3.51 -14.84
CA ASP A 293 1.09 4.76 -15.60
C ASP A 293 1.63 6.04 -14.94
N ILE A 294 2.41 5.93 -13.86
CA ILE A 294 3.17 7.03 -13.26
C ILE A 294 4.65 6.72 -13.10
N LEU A 295 5.01 5.53 -12.60
CA LEU A 295 6.41 5.09 -12.46
C LEU A 295 6.80 4.11 -13.57
N ARG A 296 5.84 3.40 -14.15
CA ARG A 296 6.02 2.55 -15.32
C ARG A 296 4.96 2.82 -16.37
N VAL A 297 5.23 2.38 -17.59
CA VAL A 297 4.21 2.36 -18.65
C VAL A 297 3.40 1.08 -18.51
N THR A 298 2.10 1.22 -18.25
CA THR A 298 1.17 0.09 -18.17
C THR A 298 0.09 0.23 -19.26
N LYS A 299 -0.49 1.41 -19.41
CA LYS A 299 -1.64 1.75 -20.25
C LYS A 299 -2.90 1.05 -19.78
N ILE A 300 -3.30 1.26 -18.52
CA ILE A 300 -4.51 0.63 -17.97
C ILE A 300 -5.78 1.03 -18.76
N TYR A 301 -5.75 2.17 -19.43
CA TYR A 301 -6.79 2.65 -20.36
C TYR A 301 -6.79 1.95 -21.74
N ASN A 302 -5.84 1.06 -22.04
CA ASN A 302 -5.83 0.25 -23.27
C ASN A 302 -5.76 -1.23 -22.89
N PRO A 303 -6.88 -1.97 -22.82
CA PRO A 303 -6.88 -3.29 -22.20
C PRO A 303 -5.92 -4.33 -22.78
N LYS A 304 -5.80 -4.37 -24.11
CA LYS A 304 -4.89 -5.30 -24.79
C LYS A 304 -3.43 -4.98 -24.46
N GLU A 305 -3.06 -3.70 -24.56
CA GLU A 305 -1.70 -3.26 -24.26
C GLU A 305 -1.40 -3.32 -22.75
N GLY A 306 -2.37 -2.99 -21.91
CA GLY A 306 -2.33 -3.06 -20.45
C GLY A 306 -2.02 -4.45 -19.93
N LEU A 307 -2.71 -5.45 -20.45
CA LEU A 307 -2.45 -6.85 -20.12
C LEU A 307 -1.08 -7.31 -20.64
N LEU A 308 -0.70 -6.97 -21.87
CA LEU A 308 0.64 -7.31 -22.37
C LEU A 308 1.76 -6.66 -21.55
N ASN A 309 1.63 -5.38 -21.20
CA ASN A 309 2.59 -4.65 -20.39
C ASN A 309 2.66 -5.15 -18.94
N SER A 310 1.56 -5.70 -18.41
CA SER A 310 1.51 -6.24 -17.05
C SER A 310 1.99 -7.68 -16.97
N PHE A 311 1.59 -8.52 -17.91
CA PHE A 311 1.81 -9.97 -17.84
C PHE A 311 3.02 -10.45 -18.63
N ALA A 312 3.31 -9.85 -19.77
CA ALA A 312 4.29 -10.40 -20.71
C ALA A 312 5.54 -9.52 -20.89
N ARG A 313 5.39 -8.20 -21.02
CA ARG A 313 6.51 -7.33 -21.38
C ARG A 313 7.30 -6.84 -20.17
N PRO A 314 8.63 -6.71 -20.27
CA PRO A 314 9.45 -6.10 -19.23
C PRO A 314 8.90 -4.73 -18.81
N PHE A 315 8.87 -4.46 -17.51
CA PHE A 315 8.43 -3.16 -17.01
C PHE A 315 9.44 -2.08 -17.43
N THR A 316 8.91 -0.97 -17.94
CA THR A 316 9.70 0.15 -18.42
C THR A 316 9.31 1.42 -17.68
N PRO A 317 10.28 2.26 -17.27
CA PRO A 317 9.96 3.51 -16.61
C PRO A 317 9.22 4.45 -17.54
N TRP A 318 8.30 5.24 -16.98
CA TRP A 318 7.67 6.31 -17.73
C TRP A 318 8.66 7.47 -17.92
N MET A 319 9.15 7.62 -19.15
CA MET A 319 10.10 8.67 -19.54
C MET A 319 11.30 8.76 -18.57
N ASN A 320 11.65 9.97 -18.11
CA ASN A 320 12.73 10.24 -17.17
C ASN A 320 12.24 10.41 -15.73
N MET A 321 11.11 9.80 -15.36
CA MET A 321 10.63 9.82 -13.97
C MET A 321 11.66 9.29 -12.93
N PRO A 322 12.53 8.30 -13.27
CA PRO A 322 13.62 7.91 -12.38
C PRO A 322 14.55 9.07 -12.00
N ASP A 323 14.84 9.99 -12.93
CA ASP A 323 15.69 11.16 -12.66
C ASP A 323 15.04 12.13 -11.67
N ILE A 324 13.71 12.27 -11.72
CA ILE A 324 12.94 13.11 -10.80
C ILE A 324 13.03 12.54 -9.38
N TYR A 325 12.77 11.25 -9.21
CA TYR A 325 12.83 10.58 -7.90
C TYR A 325 14.26 10.55 -7.36
N ALA A 326 15.25 10.32 -8.22
CA ALA A 326 16.65 10.38 -7.84
C ALA A 326 17.05 11.79 -7.39
N ASN A 327 16.56 12.83 -8.06
CA ASN A 327 16.76 14.21 -7.63
C ASN A 327 16.08 14.51 -6.29
N TRP A 328 14.81 14.13 -6.12
CA TRP A 328 14.08 14.28 -4.86
C TRP A 328 14.79 13.59 -3.70
N SER A 329 15.28 12.38 -3.93
CA SER A 329 16.09 11.69 -2.92
C SER A 329 17.30 12.54 -2.53
N ARG A 330 18.09 13.06 -3.48
CA ARG A 330 19.29 13.85 -3.15
C ARG A 330 19.03 15.23 -2.54
N THR A 331 17.88 15.84 -2.81
CA THR A 331 17.65 17.28 -2.57
C THR A 331 16.60 17.58 -1.50
N LEU A 332 15.67 16.66 -1.23
CA LEU A 332 14.72 16.81 -0.14
C LEU A 332 15.40 16.52 1.20
N PRO A 333 14.81 16.96 2.34
CA PRO A 333 15.36 16.72 3.67
C PRO A 333 15.68 15.24 3.92
N ASN A 334 16.72 14.98 4.73
CA ASN A 334 17.21 13.61 5.00
C ASN A 334 16.16 12.67 5.63
N ASN A 335 15.14 13.23 6.29
CA ASN A 335 14.02 12.46 6.84
C ASN A 335 12.93 12.16 5.80
N THR A 336 13.18 12.39 4.51
CA THR A 336 12.27 12.01 3.42
C THR A 336 12.23 10.49 3.25
N HIS A 337 11.03 9.94 3.14
CA HIS A 337 10.77 8.52 2.93
C HIS A 337 9.98 8.29 1.64
N PHE A 338 10.28 7.21 0.92
CA PHE A 338 9.51 6.77 -0.23
C PHE A 338 8.64 5.58 0.16
N HIS A 339 7.36 5.66 -0.18
CA HIS A 339 6.38 4.60 0.02
C HIS A 339 5.66 4.34 -1.29
N TYR A 340 5.71 3.10 -1.77
CA TYR A 340 5.09 2.68 -3.02
C TYR A 340 3.80 1.95 -2.69
N LEU A 341 2.70 2.33 -3.34
CA LEU A 341 1.39 1.76 -3.07
C LEU A 341 0.74 1.37 -4.39
N THR A 342 0.33 0.11 -4.50
CA THR A 342 -0.49 -0.39 -5.62
C THR A 342 -1.71 -1.11 -5.08
N THR A 343 -2.80 -1.15 -5.84
CA THR A 343 -3.96 -2.01 -5.57
C THR A 343 -3.91 -3.33 -6.34
N THR A 344 -2.80 -3.60 -7.03
CA THR A 344 -2.48 -4.92 -7.57
C THR A 344 -2.44 -5.95 -6.44
N PRO A 345 -2.99 -7.18 -6.59
CA PRO A 345 -2.92 -8.23 -5.59
C PRO A 345 -1.48 -8.58 -5.20
N GLU A 346 -1.29 -8.90 -3.92
CA GLU A 346 0.03 -9.22 -3.36
C GLU A 346 0.75 -10.35 -4.11
N GLN A 347 0.02 -11.34 -4.66
CA GLN A 347 0.61 -12.47 -5.38
C GLN A 347 1.63 -12.05 -6.44
N VAL A 348 1.31 -11.01 -7.21
CA VAL A 348 2.11 -10.54 -8.36
C VAL A 348 3.01 -9.35 -8.00
N THR A 349 3.15 -9.03 -6.72
CA THR A 349 3.88 -7.84 -6.26
C THR A 349 5.40 -8.01 -6.40
N ARG A 350 5.92 -9.23 -6.54
CA ARG A 350 7.37 -9.49 -6.68
C ARG A 350 7.96 -8.79 -7.89
N ASN A 351 7.30 -8.86 -9.05
CA ASN A 351 7.75 -8.21 -10.26
C ASN A 351 7.73 -6.66 -10.13
N TYR A 352 6.74 -6.11 -9.42
CA TYR A 352 6.68 -4.69 -9.10
C TYR A 352 7.85 -4.25 -8.22
N MET A 353 8.12 -4.99 -7.14
CA MET A 353 9.23 -4.70 -6.22
C MET A 353 10.59 -4.77 -6.93
N ASP A 354 10.80 -5.78 -7.77
CA ASP A 354 12.03 -5.92 -8.55
C ASP A 354 12.26 -4.72 -9.47
N PHE A 355 11.24 -4.33 -10.25
CA PHE A 355 11.29 -3.16 -11.11
C PHE A 355 11.54 -1.87 -10.32
N ILE A 356 10.76 -1.64 -9.25
CA ILE A 356 10.86 -0.42 -8.45
C ILE A 356 12.25 -0.30 -7.83
N PHE A 357 12.78 -1.36 -7.21
CA PHE A 357 14.07 -1.29 -6.54
C PHE A 357 15.25 -1.25 -7.52
N LYS A 358 15.11 -1.73 -8.77
CA LYS A 358 16.13 -1.50 -9.81
C LYS A 358 16.15 -0.07 -10.35
N THR A 359 15.03 0.66 -10.23
CA THR A 359 14.80 1.89 -11.01
C THR A 359 14.65 3.15 -10.14
N TYR A 360 14.12 3.00 -8.93
CA TYR A 360 13.71 4.09 -8.04
C TYR A 360 14.39 3.98 -6.66
N PRO A 361 14.38 5.07 -5.86
CA PRO A 361 14.89 5.05 -4.49
C PRO A 361 14.28 3.93 -3.65
N GLY A 362 15.08 3.38 -2.73
CA GLY A 362 14.56 2.37 -1.82
C GLY A 362 13.45 2.92 -0.91
N GLY A 363 12.44 2.10 -0.64
CA GLY A 363 11.27 2.48 0.13
C GLY A 363 10.44 1.29 0.61
N SER A 364 9.48 1.58 1.47
CA SER A 364 8.48 0.61 1.92
C SER A 364 7.39 0.43 0.86
N PHE A 365 6.60 -0.63 0.98
CA PHE A 365 5.58 -0.97 0.01
C PHE A 365 4.24 -1.28 0.71
N ASP A 366 3.13 -0.97 0.06
CA ASP A 366 1.80 -1.51 0.35
C ASP A 366 1.21 -2.04 -0.96
N THR A 367 0.49 -3.14 -0.86
CA THR A 367 -0.14 -3.83 -1.99
C THR A 367 -1.52 -4.32 -1.55
N ARG A 368 -2.36 -4.80 -2.47
CA ARG A 368 -3.68 -5.33 -2.11
C ARG A 368 -3.53 -6.69 -1.38
N PRO A 369 -3.93 -6.79 -0.10
CA PRO A 369 -3.88 -8.06 0.63
C PRO A 369 -4.91 -9.06 0.11
N LEU A 370 -4.68 -10.35 0.37
CA LEU A 370 -5.64 -11.40 -0.01
C LEU A 370 -6.83 -11.50 0.95
N ASN A 371 -6.60 -11.31 2.25
CA ASN A 371 -7.65 -11.29 3.26
C ASN A 371 -8.11 -9.87 3.59
N PHE A 372 -9.41 -9.67 3.49
CA PHE A 372 -10.11 -8.50 4.01
C PHE A 372 -10.90 -8.92 5.23
N SER A 373 -10.36 -8.65 6.43
CA SER A 373 -11.11 -8.80 7.68
C SER A 373 -12.24 -7.78 7.83
N ASP A 374 -12.22 -6.72 7.02
CA ASP A 374 -13.25 -5.68 6.91
C ASP A 374 -13.77 -5.57 5.47
N TYR A 375 -15.07 -5.81 5.29
CA TYR A 375 -15.75 -5.73 4.00
C TYR A 375 -15.69 -4.33 3.37
N LYS A 376 -15.58 -3.26 4.17
CA LYS A 376 -15.39 -1.89 3.68
C LYS A 376 -14.00 -1.70 3.10
N ALA A 377 -12.98 -2.38 3.66
CA ALA A 377 -11.64 -2.38 3.11
C ALA A 377 -11.60 -3.04 1.73
N THR A 378 -12.44 -4.04 1.47
CA THR A 378 -12.56 -4.68 0.14
C THR A 378 -13.07 -3.73 -0.94
N LEU A 379 -13.97 -2.79 -0.59
CA LEU A 379 -14.61 -1.88 -1.54
C LEU A 379 -13.80 -0.60 -1.80
N SER A 380 -12.80 -0.29 -0.97
CA SER A 380 -11.96 0.90 -1.11
C SER A 380 -10.56 0.63 -0.55
N ILE A 381 -9.88 -0.33 -1.17
CA ILE A 381 -8.60 -0.89 -0.72
C ILE A 381 -7.53 0.20 -0.65
N ARG A 382 -7.44 1.04 -1.69
CA ARG A 382 -6.51 2.18 -1.73
C ARG A 382 -6.74 3.13 -0.55
N GLN A 383 -7.97 3.61 -0.36
CA GLN A 383 -8.34 4.43 0.79
C GLN A 383 -7.96 3.78 2.13
N PHE A 384 -8.20 2.47 2.30
CA PHE A 384 -7.85 1.75 3.54
C PHE A 384 -6.34 1.76 3.81
N LEU A 385 -5.53 1.43 2.81
CA LEU A 385 -4.07 1.43 2.92
C LEU A 385 -3.53 2.84 3.18
N LEU A 386 -4.03 3.84 2.45
CA LEU A 386 -3.65 5.24 2.66
C LEU A 386 -4.01 5.72 4.06
N THR A 387 -5.23 5.45 4.53
CA THR A 387 -5.68 5.85 5.88
C THR A 387 -4.76 5.25 6.95
N LYS A 388 -4.42 3.96 6.82
CA LYS A 388 -3.48 3.28 7.74
C LYS A 388 -2.13 4.00 7.81
N VAL A 389 -1.55 4.38 6.67
CA VAL A 389 -0.26 5.10 6.64
C VAL A 389 -0.39 6.50 7.26
N PHE A 390 -1.46 7.24 6.97
CA PHE A 390 -1.69 8.57 7.53
C PHE A 390 -1.87 8.54 9.05
N GLU A 391 -2.65 7.58 9.56
CA GLU A 391 -2.86 7.36 11.00
C GLU A 391 -1.60 6.86 11.71
N THR A 392 -0.77 6.06 11.02
CA THR A 392 0.50 5.58 11.56
C THR A 392 1.50 6.73 11.78
N PHE A 393 1.45 7.75 10.92
CA PHE A 393 2.40 8.87 10.91
C PHE A 393 1.70 10.24 11.01
N PRO A 394 1.03 10.54 12.14
CA PRO A 394 0.15 11.71 12.27
C PRO A 394 0.85 13.07 12.16
N LYS A 395 2.18 13.11 12.30
CA LYS A 395 2.99 14.34 12.24
C LYS A 395 3.78 14.49 10.93
N ARG A 396 3.71 13.52 10.03
CA ARG A 396 4.41 13.58 8.74
C ARG A 396 3.60 14.37 7.71
N LYS A 397 4.33 14.94 6.77
CA LYS A 397 3.79 15.55 5.56
C LYS A 397 3.81 14.52 4.43
N PHE A 398 2.75 14.47 3.63
CA PHE A 398 2.59 13.52 2.54
C PHE A 398 2.55 14.22 1.19
N VAL A 399 3.32 13.67 0.26
CA VAL A 399 3.28 14.04 -1.17
C VAL A 399 2.68 12.85 -1.89
N LEU A 400 1.50 13.02 -2.48
CA LEU A 400 0.77 11.97 -3.17
C LEU A 400 1.07 12.08 -4.67
N VAL A 401 1.62 11.04 -5.27
CA VAL A 401 2.02 11.01 -6.70
C VAL A 401 1.27 9.88 -7.40
N ALA A 402 0.57 10.20 -8.48
CA ALA A 402 -0.23 9.25 -9.24
C ALA A 402 -0.55 9.78 -10.64
N ASP A 403 -1.52 9.17 -11.32
CA ASP A 403 -2.04 9.56 -12.62
C ASP A 403 -3.57 9.70 -12.62
N THR A 404 -4.13 10.21 -13.71
CA THR A 404 -5.58 10.46 -13.85
C THR A 404 -6.40 9.27 -14.34
N SER A 405 -5.78 8.20 -14.84
CA SER A 405 -6.50 7.06 -15.40
C SER A 405 -7.06 6.11 -14.34
N ASN A 406 -6.68 6.30 -13.07
CA ASN A 406 -7.24 5.54 -11.94
C ASN A 406 -8.33 6.33 -11.21
N SER A 407 -9.57 5.86 -11.29
CA SER A 407 -10.73 6.58 -10.72
C SER A 407 -10.73 6.60 -9.20
N ASP A 408 -10.14 5.60 -8.53
CA ASP A 408 -10.00 5.57 -7.08
C ASP A 408 -9.03 6.66 -6.59
N ILE A 409 -7.92 6.90 -7.28
CA ILE A 409 -6.97 7.99 -7.02
C ILE A 409 -7.66 9.35 -7.10
N MET A 410 -8.43 9.57 -8.17
CA MET A 410 -9.14 10.82 -8.41
C MET A 410 -10.19 11.14 -7.35
N LYS A 411 -10.62 10.12 -6.58
CA LYS A 411 -11.54 10.25 -5.44
C LYS A 411 -10.79 10.32 -4.10
N ASP A 412 -9.88 9.40 -3.85
CA ASP A 412 -9.28 9.16 -2.54
C ASP A 412 -8.22 10.22 -2.19
N TYR A 413 -7.41 10.67 -3.16
CA TYR A 413 -6.36 11.68 -2.90
C TYR A 413 -6.92 13.05 -2.50
N PRO A 414 -7.88 13.65 -3.23
CA PRO A 414 -8.49 14.89 -2.77
C PRO A 414 -9.26 14.70 -1.45
N LYS A 415 -9.91 13.54 -1.25
CA LYS A 415 -10.56 13.23 0.04
C LYS A 415 -9.57 13.26 1.20
N LEU A 416 -8.38 12.66 1.05
CA LEU A 416 -7.33 12.72 2.08
C LEU A 416 -6.86 14.14 2.35
N ALA A 417 -6.81 15.02 1.35
CA ALA A 417 -6.46 16.42 1.55
C ALA A 417 -7.53 17.18 2.35
N HIS A 418 -8.81 16.83 2.19
CA HIS A 418 -9.90 17.38 3.01
C HIS A 418 -9.91 16.80 4.43
N ASP A 419 -9.69 15.49 4.58
CA ASP A 419 -9.72 14.79 5.87
C ASP A 419 -8.46 15.09 6.71
N TYR A 420 -7.30 15.27 6.06
CA TYR A 420 -5.99 15.50 6.68
C TYR A 420 -5.27 16.73 6.09
N PRO A 421 -5.87 17.94 6.17
CA PRO A 421 -5.37 19.14 5.49
C PRO A 421 -4.00 19.59 5.99
N ASN A 422 -3.63 19.20 7.21
CA ASN A 422 -2.32 19.49 7.79
C ASN A 422 -1.27 18.44 7.46
N GLN A 423 -1.62 17.30 6.88
CA GLN A 423 -0.67 16.25 6.51
C GLN A 423 -0.44 16.21 5.00
N VAL A 424 -1.46 16.41 4.15
CA VAL A 424 -1.26 16.44 2.69
C VAL A 424 -0.55 17.73 2.28
N GLN A 425 0.66 17.59 1.76
CA GLN A 425 1.51 18.69 1.32
C GLN A 425 1.33 19.00 -0.16
N CYS A 426 1.30 17.96 -0.98
CA CYS A 426 1.20 18.03 -2.44
C CYS A 426 0.38 16.85 -2.98
N ILE A 427 -0.39 17.10 -4.04
CA ILE A 427 -0.98 16.07 -4.90
C ILE A 427 -0.46 16.28 -6.33
N LEU A 428 0.34 15.36 -6.85
CA LEU A 428 0.96 15.45 -8.17
C LEU A 428 0.37 14.34 -9.06
N LEU A 429 -0.40 14.73 -10.07
CA LEU A 429 -1.11 13.81 -10.96
C LEU A 429 -0.60 13.93 -12.39
N ARG A 430 -0.09 12.84 -12.98
CA ARG A 430 0.11 12.77 -14.43
C ARG A 430 -1.26 12.82 -15.10
N ASN A 431 -1.49 13.81 -15.94
CA ASN A 431 -2.69 13.88 -16.78
C ASN A 431 -2.51 12.99 -18.01
N THR A 432 -2.85 11.71 -17.88
CA THR A 432 -2.74 10.68 -18.92
C THR A 432 -3.56 11.05 -20.15
N SER A 433 -4.76 11.62 -19.98
CA SER A 433 -5.58 12.11 -21.10
C SER A 433 -4.91 13.23 -21.92
N ALA A 434 -3.97 13.98 -21.32
CA ALA A 434 -3.21 15.01 -22.03
C ALA A 434 -1.95 14.45 -22.71
N THR A 435 -1.47 13.27 -22.30
CA THR A 435 -0.19 12.71 -22.73
C THR A 435 -0.34 11.53 -23.68
N ASP A 436 -1.45 10.79 -23.55
CA ASP A 436 -1.67 9.53 -24.23
C ASP A 436 -2.97 9.58 -25.02
N LYS A 437 -2.85 9.53 -26.36
CA LYS A 437 -4.02 9.62 -27.27
C LYS A 437 -4.99 8.45 -27.12
N GLU A 438 -4.52 7.33 -26.57
CA GLU A 438 -5.31 6.13 -26.29
C GLU A 438 -6.07 6.24 -24.96
N ASP A 439 -5.79 7.25 -24.14
CA ASP A 439 -6.53 7.50 -22.90
C ASP A 439 -7.69 8.46 -23.13
N TRP A 440 -8.84 7.86 -23.42
CA TRP A 440 -10.09 8.57 -23.64
C TRP A 440 -11.00 8.55 -22.40
N PHE A 441 -10.51 8.07 -21.25
CA PHE A 441 -11.30 7.96 -20.03
C PHE A 441 -11.52 9.33 -19.38
N PRO A 442 -12.78 9.76 -19.16
CA PRO A 442 -13.05 10.93 -18.36
C PRO A 442 -12.74 10.68 -16.89
N TYR A 443 -12.06 11.64 -16.27
CA TYR A 443 -11.80 11.66 -14.82
C TYR A 443 -12.58 12.79 -14.16
N ASP A 444 -12.94 12.60 -12.89
CA ASP A 444 -13.69 13.58 -12.10
C ASP A 444 -12.75 14.42 -11.23
N THR A 445 -12.79 15.74 -11.38
CA THR A 445 -12.01 16.67 -10.56
C THR A 445 -12.83 17.36 -9.46
N SER A 446 -14.10 16.99 -9.27
CA SER A 446 -14.98 17.59 -8.25
C SER A 446 -14.40 17.52 -6.83
N GLY A 447 -13.69 16.44 -6.48
CA GLY A 447 -13.04 16.30 -5.18
C GLY A 447 -11.99 17.38 -4.87
N PHE A 448 -11.42 18.00 -5.90
CA PHE A 448 -10.42 19.07 -5.74
C PHE A 448 -11.05 20.43 -5.40
N GLU A 449 -12.37 20.56 -5.47
CA GLU A 449 -13.06 21.80 -5.13
C GLU A 449 -12.76 22.20 -3.68
N GLY A 450 -12.42 23.48 -3.48
CA GLY A 450 -12.07 24.02 -2.17
C GLY A 450 -10.64 23.73 -1.68
N LEU A 451 -9.87 22.89 -2.38
CA LEU A 451 -8.45 22.71 -2.08
C LEU A 451 -7.63 23.93 -2.52
N ASN A 452 -6.50 24.15 -1.85
CA ASN A 452 -5.55 25.19 -2.26
C ASN A 452 -5.00 24.86 -3.65
N ASN A 453 -5.21 25.75 -4.63
CA ASN A 453 -4.76 25.51 -6.01
C ASN A 453 -3.24 25.38 -6.18
N ARG A 454 -2.43 25.67 -5.14
CA ARG A 454 -0.98 25.44 -5.11
C ARG A 454 -0.58 24.11 -4.48
N SER A 455 -1.51 23.40 -3.84
CA SER A 455 -1.25 22.11 -3.18
C SER A 455 -1.47 20.91 -4.11
N TYR A 456 -1.85 21.13 -5.37
CA TYR A 456 -1.96 20.07 -6.37
C TYR A 456 -1.50 20.55 -7.75
N MET A 457 -1.07 19.59 -8.57
CA MET A 457 -0.71 19.84 -9.97
C MET A 457 -0.99 18.61 -10.84
N PHE A 458 -1.78 18.83 -11.89
CA PHE A 458 -1.93 17.99 -13.07
C PHE A 458 -0.80 18.32 -14.03
N PHE A 459 0.17 17.42 -14.17
CA PHE A 459 1.36 17.61 -14.99
C PHE A 459 1.37 16.66 -16.19
N ARG A 460 2.17 16.97 -17.22
CA ARG A 460 2.16 16.23 -18.49
C ARG A 460 3.43 15.41 -18.69
N ILE A 461 4.57 15.91 -18.24
CA ILE A 461 5.83 15.18 -18.35
C ILE A 461 6.62 15.27 -17.04
N PRO A 462 7.51 14.31 -16.73
CA PRO A 462 8.26 14.35 -15.47
C PRO A 462 9.03 15.66 -15.25
N ASN A 463 9.50 16.31 -16.33
CA ASN A 463 10.21 17.59 -16.23
C ASN A 463 9.36 18.74 -15.68
N ASP A 464 8.03 18.65 -15.72
CA ASP A 464 7.13 19.64 -15.11
C ASP A 464 7.27 19.67 -13.57
N LEU A 465 7.75 18.55 -12.98
CA LEU A 465 7.99 18.39 -11.55
C LEU A 465 9.32 18.96 -11.06
N LYS A 466 10.17 19.47 -11.98
CA LYS A 466 11.46 20.05 -11.61
C LYS A 466 11.28 21.38 -10.89
N ASN A 467 12.16 21.62 -9.90
CA ASN A 467 12.23 22.87 -9.15
C ASN A 467 10.98 23.24 -8.32
N LEU A 468 10.12 22.27 -8.02
CA LEU A 468 9.03 22.47 -7.05
C LEU A 468 9.59 22.59 -5.63
N ASP A 469 9.05 23.53 -4.86
CA ASP A 469 9.32 23.60 -3.42
C ASP A 469 8.36 22.67 -2.68
N ILE A 470 8.63 21.36 -2.80
CA ILE A 470 7.86 20.30 -2.15
C ILE A 470 7.90 20.44 -0.63
N SER A 471 9.04 20.88 -0.07
CA SER A 471 9.20 20.99 1.39
C SER A 471 8.39 22.15 1.97
N GLY A 472 8.27 23.26 1.24
CA GLY A 472 7.43 24.40 1.60
C GLY A 472 5.97 24.29 1.13
N GLY A 473 5.60 23.23 0.41
CA GLY A 473 4.23 23.03 -0.05
C GLY A 473 3.83 23.79 -1.30
N GLN A 474 4.80 24.28 -2.08
CA GLN A 474 4.54 24.92 -3.37
C GLN A 474 4.71 23.88 -4.47
N CYS A 475 3.62 23.19 -4.77
CA CYS A 475 3.61 21.99 -5.61
C CYS A 475 3.18 22.29 -7.05
N LEU A 476 2.89 23.56 -7.36
CA LEU A 476 2.42 24.01 -8.66
C LEU A 476 3.55 24.73 -9.41
N ASN A 477 3.93 24.19 -10.57
CA ASN A 477 4.66 24.94 -11.58
C ASN A 477 3.66 25.81 -12.37
N SER A 478 3.69 27.12 -12.16
CA SER A 478 2.73 28.06 -12.74
C SER A 478 2.77 28.15 -14.27
N THR A 479 3.81 27.59 -14.92
CA THR A 479 3.88 27.54 -16.39
C THR A 479 3.02 26.43 -16.98
N ILE A 480 2.50 25.50 -16.17
CA ILE A 480 1.74 24.33 -16.61
C ILE A 480 0.24 24.59 -16.45
N PRO A 481 -0.54 24.70 -17.55
CA PRO A 481 -1.98 24.90 -17.48
C PRO A 481 -2.68 23.72 -16.79
N GLN A 482 -3.48 24.03 -15.77
CA GLN A 482 -4.14 23.01 -14.93
C GLN A 482 -5.53 22.62 -15.44
N ASN A 483 -6.29 23.55 -16.05
CA ASN A 483 -7.62 23.31 -16.63
C ASN A 483 -8.56 22.48 -15.74
N VAL A 484 -8.54 22.69 -14.42
CA VAL A 484 -9.41 21.96 -13.48
C VAL A 484 -10.77 22.63 -13.45
N THR A 485 -11.81 21.86 -13.77
CA THR A 485 -13.19 22.38 -13.87
C THR A 485 -14.08 22.01 -12.69
N PHE A 486 -13.55 21.23 -11.74
CA PHE A 486 -14.29 20.65 -10.61
C PHE A 486 -15.50 19.82 -11.05
N THR A 487 -15.37 19.18 -12.20
CA THR A 487 -16.36 18.27 -12.79
C THR A 487 -15.61 17.16 -13.52
N ARG A 488 -16.35 16.29 -14.21
CA ARG A 488 -15.73 15.38 -15.19
C ARG A 488 -15.09 16.14 -16.33
N GLN A 489 -13.90 15.69 -16.72
CA GLN A 489 -13.10 16.24 -17.81
C GLN A 489 -12.29 15.14 -18.52
N ALA A 490 -12.00 15.35 -19.80
CA ALA A 490 -11.20 14.45 -20.64
C ALA A 490 -10.61 15.28 -21.80
N GLU A 491 -9.28 15.43 -21.83
CA GLU A 491 -8.63 16.30 -22.82
C GLU A 491 -8.76 15.76 -24.25
N VAL A 492 -8.62 14.44 -24.45
CA VAL A 492 -8.80 13.79 -25.77
C VAL A 492 -10.21 13.99 -26.33
N LEU A 493 -11.22 14.04 -25.46
CA LEU A 493 -12.62 14.20 -25.86
C LEU A 493 -13.07 15.67 -25.86
N GLY A 494 -12.19 16.62 -25.52
CA GLY A 494 -12.52 18.04 -25.39
C GLY A 494 -13.53 18.35 -24.28
N ILE A 495 -13.66 17.50 -23.27
CA ILE A 495 -14.58 17.69 -22.15
C ILE A 495 -13.90 18.58 -21.11
N HIS A 496 -14.40 19.81 -20.96
CA HIS A 496 -13.86 20.82 -20.02
C HIS A 496 -14.98 21.49 -19.20
N GLY A 497 -15.64 20.75 -18.30
CA GLY A 497 -16.65 21.33 -17.41
C GLY A 497 -18.01 20.64 -17.47
N ALA A 498 -18.97 21.15 -16.68
CA ALA A 498 -20.37 20.74 -16.77
C ALA A 498 -20.83 20.91 -18.22
N ALA A 499 -21.14 19.78 -18.87
CA ALA A 499 -21.48 19.69 -20.27
C ALA A 499 -22.40 20.85 -20.69
N HIS A 500 -21.83 21.90 -21.30
CA HIS A 500 -22.59 22.63 -22.28
C HIS A 500 -22.88 21.62 -23.36
N SER A 501 -24.17 21.42 -23.63
CA SER A 501 -24.69 20.55 -24.67
C SER A 501 -23.69 20.45 -25.81
N LEU A 502 -23.21 19.24 -26.11
CA LEU A 502 -22.42 18.95 -27.30
C LEU A 502 -23.31 19.25 -28.51
N THR A 503 -23.44 20.53 -28.86
CA THR A 503 -24.09 20.97 -30.08
C THR A 503 -23.13 20.64 -31.21
N GLY A 504 -23.38 19.48 -31.81
CA GLY A 504 -22.97 19.14 -33.17
C GLY A 504 -21.48 18.97 -33.39
N SER A 505 -21.02 17.73 -33.34
CA SER A 505 -19.98 17.29 -34.26
C SER A 505 -20.21 15.82 -34.59
N ALA A 506 -20.29 15.52 -35.88
CA ALA A 506 -20.40 14.16 -36.45
C ALA A 506 -19.33 13.19 -35.90
N ILE A 507 -18.27 13.73 -35.28
CA ILE A 507 -17.22 12.99 -34.60
C ILE A 507 -17.80 12.16 -33.43
N LEU A 508 -18.61 12.72 -32.53
CA LEU A 508 -19.10 11.94 -31.37
C LEU A 508 -20.01 10.76 -31.80
N SER A 509 -20.85 10.97 -32.81
CA SER A 509 -21.75 9.95 -33.35
C SER A 509 -21.00 8.84 -34.10
N VAL A 510 -19.93 9.18 -34.83
CA VAL A 510 -19.03 8.20 -35.46
C VAL A 510 -18.25 7.42 -34.39
N PHE A 511 -17.88 8.06 -33.27
CA PHE A 511 -17.14 7.42 -32.18
C PHE A 511 -18.00 6.46 -31.36
N ILE A 512 -19.25 6.82 -31.04
CA ILE A 512 -20.20 5.89 -30.40
C ILE A 512 -20.52 4.71 -31.33
N ALA A 513 -20.63 4.94 -32.64
CA ALA A 513 -20.81 3.88 -33.62
C ALA A 513 -19.57 2.97 -33.78
N LEU A 514 -18.36 3.50 -33.59
CA LEU A 514 -17.12 2.70 -33.56
C LEU A 514 -17.02 1.87 -32.27
N LEU A 515 -17.44 2.42 -31.13
CA LEU A 515 -17.51 1.71 -29.85
C LEU A 515 -18.51 0.55 -29.90
N ALA A 516 -19.68 0.76 -30.51
CA ALA A 516 -20.67 -0.31 -30.67
C ALA A 516 -20.18 -1.42 -31.63
N SER A 517 -19.36 -1.10 -32.65
CA SER A 517 -18.88 -2.08 -33.63
C SER A 517 -17.67 -2.89 -33.17
N VAL A 518 -16.81 -2.33 -32.32
CA VAL A 518 -15.70 -3.08 -31.69
C VAL A 518 -16.20 -4.10 -30.66
N PHE A 519 -17.35 -3.86 -30.03
CA PHE A 519 -17.92 -4.75 -29.00
C PHE A 519 -19.06 -5.67 -29.47
N THR A 520 -19.53 -5.57 -30.72
CA THR A 520 -20.51 -6.52 -31.29
C THR A 520 -19.87 -7.76 -31.92
N PHE A 521 -18.53 -7.87 -31.90
CA PHE A 521 -17.79 -9.03 -32.41
C PHE A 521 -16.86 -9.70 -31.36
N LEU A 522 -17.04 -9.41 -30.07
CA LEU A 522 -16.41 -10.13 -28.96
C LEU A 522 -17.38 -11.12 -28.32
#